data_AF-A0A0G1VYR9-F1
#
_entry.id   AF-A0A0G1VYR9-F1
#
_cell.length_a   1.000
_cell.length_b   1.000
_cell.length_c   1.000
_cell.angle_alpha   90.00
_cell.angle_beta   90.00
_cell.angle_gamma   90.00
#
_symmetry.space_group_name_H-M   'P 1'
#
loop_
_entity.id
_entity.type
_entity.pdbx_description
1 polymer ?
#
loop_
_entity_poly.entity_id
_entity_poly.type
_entity_poly.pdbx_seq_one_letter_code
_entity_poly.pdbx_strand_id
1 'polypeptide(L)'
;MGRIYILLVVILIGLVVWFWNVTVEIGRDNTAPDTTSGGEIFVPPRTDTTSETAPAPNSATRAGSPASVPQTTVTTPTAVSAGEVATPKDKKVEVAIANFVFTPSPLTIKKGTTVVWTNKDDATHTVSSDSGLFSSGSIIKGNSYSFTFEKAGTYPYICGFHPGMQGVVEVTE
;
A
#
# COMPACT_ATOMS: atom_id res chain seq x y z
N MET A 1 18.50 44.94 5.04
CA MET A 1 18.25 43.49 4.92
C MET A 1 16.75 43.10 4.91
N GLY A 2 15.84 43.77 5.64
CA GLY A 2 14.44 43.32 5.72
C GLY A 2 13.54 43.51 4.48
N ARG A 3 13.80 44.52 3.63
CA ARG A 3 12.93 44.82 2.47
C ARG A 3 13.06 43.82 1.31
N ILE A 4 14.26 43.27 1.09
CA ILE A 4 14.48 42.19 0.11
C ILE A 4 13.82 40.89 0.60
N TYR A 5 13.88 40.61 1.91
CA TYR A 5 13.29 39.39 2.48
C TYR A 5 11.77 39.37 2.34
N ILE A 6 11.10 40.51 2.57
CA ILE A 6 9.64 40.63 2.40
C ILE A 6 9.23 40.44 0.94
N LEU A 7 9.99 40.99 -0.02
CA LEU A 7 9.73 40.80 -1.46
C LEU A 7 9.88 39.33 -1.88
N LEU A 8 10.91 38.64 -1.39
CA LEU A 8 11.10 37.21 -1.68
C LEU A 8 10.01 36.34 -1.09
N VAL A 9 9.55 36.63 0.13
CA VAL A 9 8.46 35.88 0.78
C VAL A 9 7.12 36.08 0.06
N VAL A 10 6.82 37.29 -0.42
CA VAL A 10 5.58 37.57 -1.17
C VAL A 10 5.58 36.88 -2.54
N ILE A 11 6.72 36.85 -3.24
CA ILE A 11 6.84 36.13 -4.52
C ILE A 11 6.70 34.62 -4.32
N LEU A 12 7.28 34.07 -3.25
CA LEU A 12 7.23 32.64 -2.96
C LEU A 12 5.82 32.18 -2.58
N ILE A 13 5.09 32.98 -1.78
CA ILE A 13 3.67 32.71 -1.47
C ILE A 13 2.79 32.86 -2.71
N GLY A 14 3.04 33.87 -3.55
CA GLY A 14 2.32 34.06 -4.81
C GLY A 14 2.49 32.89 -5.78
N LEU A 15 3.71 32.35 -5.91
CA LEU A 15 3.99 31.19 -6.76
C LEU A 15 3.34 29.91 -6.23
N VAL A 16 3.29 29.71 -4.91
CA VAL A 16 2.61 28.56 -4.28
C VAL A 16 1.09 28.64 -4.47
N VAL A 17 0.48 29.82 -4.34
CA VAL A 17 -0.97 30.03 -4.56
C VAL A 17 -1.33 29.91 -6.04
N TRP A 18 -0.45 30.35 -6.94
CA TRP A 18 -0.63 30.17 -8.39
C TRP A 18 -0.56 28.69 -8.79
N PHE A 19 0.41 27.94 -8.26
CA PHE A 19 0.54 26.50 -8.53
C PHE A 19 -0.64 25.68 -7.97
N TRP A 20 -1.26 26.12 -6.87
CA TRP A 20 -2.47 25.48 -6.33
C TRP A 20 -3.72 25.74 -7.21
N ASN A 21 -3.85 26.93 -7.81
CA ASN A 21 -5.04 27.28 -8.61
C ASN A 21 -5.05 26.71 -10.04
N VAL A 22 -3.91 26.29 -10.60
CA VAL A 22 -3.82 25.73 -11.96
C VAL A 22 -4.30 24.27 -12.07
N THR A 23 -4.59 23.60 -10.94
CA THR A 23 -5.02 22.18 -10.94
C THR A 23 -6.55 21.97 -10.88
N VAL A 24 -7.38 23.03 -10.74
CA VAL A 24 -8.82 22.88 -10.44
C VAL A 24 -9.77 23.14 -11.63
N GLU A 25 -9.28 23.51 -12.82
CA GLU A 25 -10.16 23.94 -13.93
C GLU A 25 -10.09 23.07 -15.22
N ILE A 26 -9.78 21.76 -15.15
CA ILE A 26 -9.88 20.86 -16.33
C ILE A 26 -10.53 19.51 -15.98
N GLY A 27 -11.65 19.52 -15.27
CA GLY A 27 -12.36 18.28 -14.87
C GLY A 27 -13.88 18.36 -14.79
N ARG A 28 -14.53 19.33 -15.45
CA ARG A 28 -15.99 19.53 -15.37
C ARG A 28 -16.70 19.55 -16.72
N ASP A 29 -16.50 18.54 -17.56
CA ASP A 29 -17.40 18.28 -18.70
C ASP A 29 -17.30 16.85 -19.25
N ASN A 30 -17.51 15.85 -18.39
CA ASN A 30 -17.75 14.48 -18.83
C ASN A 30 -19.26 14.16 -18.78
N THR A 31 -20.03 14.84 -19.63
CA THR A 31 -21.43 14.47 -19.88
C THR A 31 -21.45 13.23 -20.75
N ALA A 32 -21.73 12.07 -20.16
CA ALA A 32 -22.07 10.85 -20.89
C ALA A 32 -23.47 11.01 -21.53
N PRO A 33 -23.70 10.57 -22.78
CA PRO A 33 -25.05 10.37 -23.28
C PRO A 33 -25.65 9.08 -22.72
N ASP A 34 -26.89 9.21 -22.23
CA ASP A 34 -27.74 8.13 -21.75
C ASP A 34 -28.49 7.43 -22.91
N THR A 35 -28.81 6.17 -22.61
CA THR A 35 -29.94 5.32 -23.00
C THR A 35 -30.02 4.54 -24.35
N THR A 36 -30.15 3.22 -24.15
CA THR A 36 -31.19 2.30 -24.68
C THR A 36 -30.93 1.50 -25.97
N SER A 37 -30.72 0.19 -25.77
CA SER A 37 -31.46 -0.94 -26.39
C SER A 37 -30.87 -2.24 -25.79
N GLY A 38 -31.56 -3.07 -24.99
CA GLY A 38 -32.72 -3.89 -25.35
C GLY A 38 -32.26 -5.32 -25.64
N GLY A 39 -32.52 -6.30 -24.75
CA GLY A 39 -32.15 -7.70 -25.01
C GLY A 39 -32.22 -8.67 -23.82
N GLU A 40 -33.44 -9.16 -23.57
CA GLU A 40 -33.82 -10.52 -23.11
C GLU A 40 -33.18 -11.18 -21.87
N ILE A 41 -34.02 -11.23 -20.83
CA ILE A 41 -34.27 -12.30 -19.85
C ILE A 41 -33.75 -13.71 -20.21
N PHE A 42 -32.76 -14.18 -19.45
CA PHE A 42 -32.56 -15.62 -19.20
C PHE A 42 -32.36 -15.85 -17.70
N VAL A 43 -33.42 -16.32 -17.04
CA VAL A 43 -33.44 -16.70 -15.62
C VAL A 43 -33.19 -18.21 -15.54
N PRO A 44 -32.04 -18.71 -15.05
CA PRO A 44 -31.91 -20.12 -14.73
C PRO A 44 -32.66 -20.46 -13.42
N PRO A 45 -33.17 -21.69 -13.28
CA PRO A 45 -34.01 -22.08 -12.14
C PRO A 45 -33.21 -22.07 -10.82
N ARG A 46 -33.83 -21.48 -9.78
CA ARG A 46 -33.41 -21.61 -8.39
C ARG A 46 -33.65 -23.06 -7.95
N THR A 47 -32.60 -23.76 -7.56
CA THR A 47 -32.73 -24.91 -6.67
C THR A 47 -32.62 -24.40 -5.24
N ASP A 48 -33.77 -24.22 -4.62
CA ASP A 48 -33.88 -24.09 -3.17
C ASP A 48 -33.35 -25.38 -2.53
N THR A 49 -32.36 -25.25 -1.65
CA THR A 49 -32.10 -26.25 -0.62
C THR A 49 -31.82 -25.49 0.66
N THR A 50 -32.91 -25.20 1.37
CA THR A 50 -32.89 -24.99 2.80
C THR A 50 -32.60 -26.34 3.47
N SER A 51 -31.58 -26.37 4.32
CA SER A 51 -31.53 -27.36 5.40
C SER A 51 -31.07 -26.67 6.68
N GLU A 52 -31.80 -27.00 7.72
CA GLU A 52 -32.05 -26.28 8.95
C GLU A 52 -31.28 -26.94 10.13
N THR A 53 -30.67 -26.10 10.97
CA THR A 53 -30.57 -26.13 12.46
C THR A 53 -30.07 -27.36 13.26
N ALA A 54 -28.87 -27.16 13.87
CA ALA A 54 -28.42 -27.37 15.29
C ALA A 54 -28.32 -28.78 15.94
N PRO A 55 -27.69 -28.99 17.14
CA PRO A 55 -26.86 -28.11 18.01
C PRO A 55 -25.48 -28.72 18.46
N ALA A 56 -24.75 -27.94 19.29
CA ALA A 56 -23.48 -28.20 20.05
C ALA A 56 -23.56 -29.43 21.02
N PRO A 57 -22.56 -29.81 21.88
CA PRO A 57 -21.33 -29.11 22.34
C PRO A 57 -20.08 -30.00 22.63
N ASN A 58 -18.91 -29.39 22.91
CA ASN A 58 -18.01 -29.94 23.93
C ASN A 58 -17.34 -28.83 24.76
N SER A 59 -18.03 -28.47 25.83
CA SER A 59 -17.42 -27.91 27.04
C SER A 59 -16.52 -28.96 27.68
N ALA A 60 -15.31 -28.57 28.06
CA ALA A 60 -14.58 -29.18 29.16
C ALA A 60 -14.31 -28.08 30.21
N THR A 61 -15.00 -28.18 31.34
CA THR A 61 -14.82 -27.32 32.52
C THR A 61 -14.34 -28.16 33.70
N ARG A 62 -13.45 -27.55 34.50
CA ARG A 62 -13.27 -27.62 35.97
C ARG A 62 -11.91 -28.18 36.38
N ALA A 63 -10.93 -27.39 36.85
CA ALA A 63 -10.80 -26.43 37.95
C ALA A 63 -10.04 -27.03 39.15
N GLY A 64 -9.01 -26.31 39.58
CA GLY A 64 -8.32 -26.44 40.86
C GLY A 64 -7.60 -25.14 41.17
N SER A 65 -8.19 -24.32 42.04
CA SER A 65 -7.56 -23.23 42.80
C SER A 65 -7.36 -23.78 44.24
N PRO A 66 -6.45 -23.27 45.10
CA PRO A 66 -6.46 -21.87 45.54
C PRO A 66 -5.10 -21.21 45.81
N ALA A 67 -5.21 -19.93 46.16
CA ALA A 67 -4.22 -18.90 46.42
C ALA A 67 -3.28 -19.11 47.62
N SER A 68 -2.11 -18.47 47.59
CA SER A 68 -1.73 -17.43 48.56
C SER A 68 -0.44 -16.69 48.16
N VAL A 69 -0.46 -15.37 48.38
CA VAL A 69 0.59 -14.36 48.13
C VAL A 69 1.60 -14.35 49.29
N PRO A 70 2.82 -13.78 49.14
CA PRO A 70 2.96 -12.36 49.51
C PRO A 70 3.87 -11.53 48.59
N GLN A 71 3.58 -10.23 48.59
CA GLN A 71 4.41 -9.13 48.08
C GLN A 71 5.84 -9.21 48.63
N THR A 72 6.82 -8.78 47.82
CA THR A 72 7.63 -7.55 48.02
C THR A 72 8.91 -7.71 47.21
N THR A 73 9.13 -6.84 46.22
CA THR A 73 10.25 -5.86 46.21
C THR A 73 10.14 -5.05 44.93
N VAL A 74 9.85 -3.77 45.10
CA VAL A 74 10.05 -2.74 44.09
C VAL A 74 11.55 -2.49 44.00
N THR A 75 12.16 -2.79 42.86
CA THR A 75 13.50 -2.33 42.52
C THR A 75 13.51 -1.80 41.09
N THR A 76 13.46 -0.47 40.94
CA THR A 76 13.97 0.25 39.76
C THR A 76 14.25 1.69 40.26
N PRO A 77 15.32 2.39 39.84
CA PRO A 77 16.05 2.21 38.59
C PRO A 77 17.58 2.17 38.73
N THR A 78 18.21 1.23 38.03
CA THR A 78 19.55 1.49 37.48
C THR A 78 19.35 1.94 36.05
N ALA A 79 19.67 3.20 35.77
CA ALA A 79 19.73 3.76 34.45
C ALA A 79 20.70 2.91 33.61
N VAL A 80 20.15 2.05 32.76
CA VAL A 80 20.90 1.45 31.67
C VAL A 80 20.94 2.50 30.57
N SER A 81 22.17 2.90 30.26
CA SER A 81 22.57 3.70 29.11
C SER A 81 21.62 3.51 27.93
N ALA A 82 21.19 4.63 27.34
CA ALA A 82 20.51 4.67 26.06
C ALA A 82 21.43 3.99 25.02
N GLY A 83 21.28 2.68 24.90
CA GLY A 83 21.76 1.93 23.76
C GLY A 83 21.04 2.51 22.57
N GLU A 84 21.81 3.11 21.68
CA GLU A 84 21.37 3.46 20.34
C GLU A 84 20.52 2.32 19.82
N VAL A 85 19.21 2.58 19.66
CA VAL A 85 18.29 1.64 19.04
C VAL A 85 18.81 1.50 17.62
N ALA A 86 19.63 0.47 17.40
CA ALA A 86 20.11 0.13 16.08
C ALA A 86 18.87 -0.15 15.25
N THR A 87 18.55 0.79 14.37
CA THR A 87 17.44 0.70 13.43
C THR A 87 17.57 -0.64 12.72
N PRO A 88 16.52 -1.46 12.65
CA PRO A 88 16.55 -2.70 11.89
C PRO A 88 17.06 -2.39 10.48
N LYS A 89 18.09 -3.11 10.05
CA LYS A 89 18.64 -2.99 8.70
C LYS A 89 17.49 -3.23 7.71
N ASP A 90 17.07 -2.20 6.99
CA ASP A 90 15.94 -2.27 6.05
C ASP A 90 16.10 -3.50 5.13
N LYS A 91 15.15 -4.43 5.19
CA LYS A 91 15.16 -5.59 4.29
C LYS A 91 14.81 -5.09 2.90
N LYS A 92 15.73 -5.20 1.95
CA LYS A 92 15.51 -4.81 0.54
C LYS A 92 15.37 -6.03 -0.36
N VAL A 93 14.41 -6.00 -1.27
CA VAL A 93 14.19 -7.04 -2.29
C VAL A 93 14.00 -6.38 -3.65
N GLU A 94 14.60 -6.95 -4.70
CA GLU A 94 14.56 -6.38 -6.04
C GLU A 94 13.45 -7.00 -6.91
N VAL A 95 12.86 -6.17 -7.76
CA VAL A 95 12.00 -6.54 -8.89
C VAL A 95 12.60 -5.94 -10.15
N ALA A 96 12.96 -6.78 -11.11
CA ALA A 96 13.38 -6.31 -12.42
C ALA A 96 12.15 -6.00 -13.28
N ILE A 97 12.19 -4.88 -13.99
CA ILE A 97 11.31 -4.60 -15.12
C ILE A 97 12.10 -4.94 -16.38
N ALA A 98 11.75 -6.03 -17.04
CA ALA A 98 12.40 -6.48 -18.26
C ALA A 98 11.40 -7.21 -19.16
N ASN A 99 11.54 -7.05 -20.47
CA ASN A 99 10.64 -7.62 -21.48
C ASN A 99 9.16 -7.28 -21.22
N PHE A 100 8.87 -6.05 -20.77
CA PHE A 100 7.51 -5.62 -20.40
C PHE A 100 6.86 -6.48 -19.30
N VAL A 101 7.66 -7.02 -18.38
CA VAL A 101 7.21 -7.85 -17.26
C VAL A 101 7.90 -7.42 -15.96
N PHE A 102 7.16 -7.43 -14.85
CA PHE A 102 7.72 -7.34 -13.50
C PHE A 102 8.17 -8.73 -13.03
N THR A 103 9.44 -8.89 -12.65
CA THR A 103 10.00 -10.18 -12.22
C THR A 103 10.75 -10.05 -10.89
N PRO A 104 10.42 -10.86 -9.86
CA PRO A 104 9.35 -11.84 -9.84
C PRO A 104 7.96 -11.20 -9.72
N SER A 105 6.93 -11.93 -10.18
CA SER A 105 5.52 -11.63 -9.93
C SER A 105 4.72 -12.95 -9.91
N PRO A 106 4.02 -13.29 -8.81
CA PRO A 106 3.92 -12.53 -7.56
C PRO A 106 5.26 -12.48 -6.79
N LEU A 107 5.46 -11.43 -6.00
CA LEU A 107 6.56 -11.30 -5.05
C LEU A 107 6.03 -11.43 -3.62
N THR A 108 6.48 -12.43 -2.86
CA THR A 108 6.13 -12.58 -1.44
C THR A 108 7.24 -12.03 -0.53
N ILE A 109 6.89 -11.15 0.40
CA ILE A 109 7.80 -10.50 1.36
C ILE A 109 7.23 -10.48 2.78
N LYS A 110 8.03 -10.02 3.74
CA LYS A 110 7.61 -9.74 5.11
C LYS A 110 7.29 -8.25 5.27
N LYS A 111 6.37 -7.88 6.18
CA LYS A 111 6.14 -6.47 6.52
C LYS A 111 7.45 -5.79 6.96
N GLY A 112 7.56 -4.50 6.67
CA GLY A 112 8.79 -3.72 6.82
C GLY A 112 9.83 -3.95 5.73
N THR A 113 9.52 -4.70 4.67
CA THR A 113 10.44 -4.89 3.53
C THR A 113 10.27 -3.77 2.51
N THR A 114 11.39 -3.20 2.06
CA THR A 114 11.47 -2.29 0.91
C THR A 114 11.62 -3.10 -0.37
N VAL A 115 10.68 -2.93 -1.31
CA VAL A 115 10.82 -3.45 -2.66
C VAL A 115 11.45 -2.37 -3.54
N VAL A 116 12.40 -2.77 -4.38
CA VAL A 116 13.10 -1.91 -5.33
C VAL A 116 12.82 -2.41 -6.74
N TRP A 117 12.09 -1.64 -7.52
CA TRP A 117 11.87 -1.92 -8.94
C TRP A 117 12.94 -1.23 -9.77
N THR A 118 13.64 -1.98 -10.63
CA THR A 118 14.67 -1.43 -11.52
C THR A 118 14.28 -1.66 -12.97
N ASN A 119 14.27 -0.58 -13.76
CA ASN A 119 14.01 -0.68 -15.19
C ASN A 119 15.24 -1.15 -15.97
N LYS A 120 15.15 -2.33 -16.57
CA LYS A 120 16.18 -2.91 -17.43
C LYS A 120 15.81 -2.85 -18.93
N ASP A 121 14.58 -2.46 -19.26
CA ASP A 121 14.14 -2.22 -20.62
C ASP A 121 14.60 -0.86 -21.15
N ASP A 122 14.64 -0.72 -22.48
CA ASP A 122 14.79 0.58 -23.14
C ASP A 122 13.51 1.43 -23.04
N ALA A 123 12.35 0.78 -22.94
CA ALA A 123 11.07 1.46 -22.75
C ALA A 123 10.98 2.08 -21.35
N THR A 124 10.40 3.27 -21.25
CA THR A 124 10.05 3.88 -19.95
C THR A 124 8.85 3.16 -19.36
N HIS A 125 8.91 2.89 -18.05
CA HIS A 125 7.85 2.19 -17.32
C HIS A 125 7.41 2.97 -16.08
N THR A 126 6.31 2.56 -15.47
CA THR A 126 5.91 3.02 -14.13
C THR A 126 5.60 1.82 -13.24
N VAL A 127 5.51 2.08 -11.94
CA VAL A 127 5.06 1.16 -10.91
C VAL A 127 4.01 1.92 -10.10
N SER A 128 2.74 1.57 -10.30
CA SER A 128 1.61 2.26 -9.66
C SER A 128 0.64 1.22 -9.10
N SER A 129 0.40 1.26 -7.78
CA SER A 129 -0.58 0.37 -7.15
C SER A 129 -2.00 0.71 -7.59
N ASP A 130 -2.86 -0.29 -7.71
CA ASP A 130 -4.26 -0.13 -8.10
C ASP A 130 -5.04 0.75 -7.11
N SER A 131 -4.65 0.69 -5.82
CA SER A 131 -5.26 1.47 -4.74
C SER A 131 -4.75 2.92 -4.64
N GLY A 132 -3.74 3.30 -5.44
CA GLY A 132 -3.07 4.60 -5.34
C GLY A 132 -2.14 4.77 -4.14
N LEU A 133 -1.85 3.71 -3.38
CA LEU A 133 -0.93 3.71 -2.23
C LEU A 133 0.50 4.12 -2.62
N PHE A 134 0.98 3.68 -3.79
CA PHE A 134 2.28 4.06 -4.31
C PHE A 134 2.23 4.32 -5.82
N SER A 135 3.06 5.25 -6.27
CA SER A 135 3.25 5.57 -7.69
C SER A 135 4.65 6.11 -7.93
N SER A 136 5.37 5.53 -8.88
CA SER A 136 6.76 5.89 -9.16
C SER A 136 6.94 7.10 -10.06
N GLY A 137 5.90 7.50 -10.81
CA GLY A 137 6.11 8.26 -12.03
C GLY A 137 6.93 7.47 -13.06
N SER A 138 7.61 8.16 -13.98
CA SER A 138 8.41 7.52 -15.03
C SER A 138 9.74 6.97 -14.52
N ILE A 139 9.99 5.69 -14.79
CA ILE A 139 11.26 5.00 -14.54
C ILE A 139 11.90 4.71 -15.91
N ILE A 140 12.92 5.49 -16.28
CA ILE A 140 13.71 5.26 -17.49
C ILE A 140 14.72 4.12 -17.28
N LYS A 141 15.31 3.60 -18.36
CA LYS A 141 16.33 2.54 -18.31
C LYS A 141 17.43 2.84 -17.28
N GLY A 142 17.74 1.84 -16.45
CA GLY A 142 18.76 1.89 -15.42
C GLY A 142 18.30 2.55 -14.11
N ASN A 143 17.19 3.28 -14.11
CA ASN A 143 16.66 3.91 -12.90
C ASN A 143 15.83 2.94 -12.08
N SER A 144 15.62 3.30 -10.81
CA SER A 144 14.86 2.49 -9.86
C SER A 144 13.86 3.32 -9.08
N TYR A 145 12.81 2.65 -8.60
CA TYR A 145 11.83 3.15 -7.64
C TYR A 145 11.78 2.20 -6.44
N SER A 146 11.50 2.70 -5.25
CA SER A 146 11.39 1.86 -4.06
C SER A 146 10.21 2.23 -3.17
N PHE A 147 9.60 1.23 -2.54
CA PHE A 147 8.51 1.40 -1.59
C PHE A 147 8.62 0.39 -0.44
N THR A 148 8.42 0.84 0.80
CA THR A 148 8.42 -0.01 1.99
C THR A 148 7.01 -0.42 2.38
N PHE A 149 6.79 -1.73 2.49
CA PHE A 149 5.49 -2.29 2.82
C PHE A 149 5.36 -2.52 4.33
N GLU A 150 4.73 -1.58 5.04
CA GLU A 150 4.58 -1.64 6.51
C GLU A 150 3.43 -2.50 7.01
N LYS A 151 2.52 -2.91 6.12
CA LYS A 151 1.32 -3.66 6.47
C LYS A 151 1.26 -4.97 5.69
N ALA A 152 0.82 -6.03 6.36
CA ALA A 152 0.49 -7.28 5.68
C ALA A 152 -0.72 -7.07 4.76
N GLY A 153 -0.75 -7.79 3.64
CA GLY A 153 -1.79 -7.66 2.63
C GLY A 153 -1.31 -8.01 1.23
N THR A 154 -2.21 -7.86 0.26
CA THR A 154 -1.94 -8.10 -1.17
C THR A 154 -2.04 -6.78 -1.90
N TYR A 155 -0.99 -6.44 -2.66
CA TYR A 155 -0.81 -5.16 -3.32
C TYR A 155 -0.64 -5.38 -4.82
N PRO A 156 -1.74 -5.42 -5.60
CA PRO A 156 -1.66 -5.42 -7.05
C PRO A 156 -1.21 -4.04 -7.55
N TYR A 157 -0.46 -4.04 -8.64
CA TYR A 157 0.06 -2.83 -9.28
C TYR A 157 0.25 -3.03 -10.78
N ILE A 158 0.33 -1.93 -11.50
CA ILE A 158 0.44 -1.90 -12.96
C ILE A 158 1.54 -0.94 -13.43
N CYS A 159 1.95 -1.12 -14.69
CA CYS A 159 2.60 -0.06 -15.46
C CYS A 159 1.52 0.78 -16.17
N GLY A 160 1.47 2.08 -15.90
CA GLY A 160 0.49 3.00 -16.47
C GLY A 160 0.64 3.22 -17.98
N PHE A 161 1.81 2.93 -18.56
CA PHE A 161 2.04 3.03 -20.01
C PHE A 161 1.71 1.74 -20.75
N HIS A 162 1.61 0.61 -20.04
CA HIS A 162 1.47 -0.72 -20.64
C HIS A 162 0.42 -1.53 -19.84
N PRO A 163 -0.88 -1.43 -20.17
CA PRO A 163 -1.96 -2.00 -19.36
C PRO A 163 -1.90 -3.53 -19.15
N GLY A 164 -1.21 -4.26 -20.03
CA GLY A 164 -0.99 -5.70 -19.89
C GLY A 164 0.11 -6.08 -18.89
N MET A 165 0.89 -5.11 -18.41
CA MET A 165 2.01 -5.32 -17.51
C MET A 165 1.55 -5.08 -16.06
N GLN A 166 1.31 -6.19 -15.35
CA GLN A 166 0.75 -6.21 -14.01
C GLN A 166 1.65 -7.00 -13.06
N GLY A 167 1.66 -6.60 -11.79
CA GLY A 167 2.41 -7.26 -10.75
C GLY A 167 1.62 -7.36 -9.46
N VAL A 168 2.03 -8.27 -8.58
CA VAL A 168 1.46 -8.41 -7.24
C VAL A 168 2.58 -8.53 -6.21
N VAL A 169 2.52 -7.73 -5.15
CA VAL A 169 3.31 -7.93 -3.93
C VAL A 169 2.42 -8.49 -2.84
N GLU A 170 2.79 -9.64 -2.29
CA GLU A 170 2.15 -10.27 -1.14
C GLU A 170 3.00 -10.03 0.11
N VAL A 171 2.44 -9.38 1.11
CA VAL A 171 3.13 -9.02 2.34
C VAL A 171 2.58 -9.87 3.47
N THR A 172 3.46 -10.65 4.08
CA THR A 172 3.16 -11.50 5.24
C THR A 172 3.66 -10.87 6.53
N GLU A 173 3.16 -11.34 7.67
CA GLU A 173 3.58 -10.91 9.02
C GLU A 173 5.07 -11.12 9.31
#